data_AF-A0A523V4A3-F1
#
_entry.id   AF-A0A523V4A3-F1
#
_cell.length_a   1.000
_cell.length_b   1.000
_cell.length_c   1.000
_cell.angle_alpha   90.00
_cell.angle_beta   90.00
_cell.angle_gamma   90.00
#
_symmetry.space_group_name_H-M   'P 1'
#
loop_
_entity.id
_entity.type
_entity.pdbx_description
1 polymer ?
#
loop_
_entity_poly.entity_id
_entity_poly.type
_entity_poly.pdbx_seq_one_letter_code
_entity_poly.pdbx_strand_id
1 'polypeptide(L)'
;MKLKAGRLITLTIPLLIVVSACGRSQSDLDATATAVAAIVLTARVASATPTPAFMPVTISIQADGSGDYATLEEAVRRAPHSATIRLGPGTYPLEERLNVRRSLRLEGSGMDETEIVSTAAGYVIRFTGDGPFAASDLTIHRTGSLPGAGGVIRGGEIEFARCRITGAAPAYEYEDRAGLWMMGETTGLVQDCVVEQNDSLGIYVTGYSA
;
A
#
# COMPACT_ATOMS: atom_id res chain seq x y z
N MET A 1 23.22 -34.69 -29.27
CA MET A 1 23.34 -34.19 -27.89
C MET A 1 22.00 -34.42 -27.20
N LYS A 2 21.94 -35.38 -26.26
CA LYS A 2 20.73 -35.70 -25.48
C LYS A 2 20.79 -34.97 -24.14
N LEU A 3 19.69 -34.33 -23.74
CA LEU A 3 19.35 -34.04 -22.35
C LEU A 3 17.84 -34.26 -22.14
N LYS A 4 17.49 -34.48 -20.88
CA LYS A 4 16.50 -35.44 -20.37
C LYS A 4 15.48 -34.73 -19.48
N ALA A 5 14.31 -35.37 -19.31
CA ALA A 5 13.26 -35.13 -18.29
C ALA A 5 12.38 -33.87 -18.52
N GLY A 6 11.09 -33.85 -18.16
CA GLY A 6 10.35 -34.70 -17.23
C GLY A 6 8.83 -34.65 -17.44
N ARG A 7 8.16 -35.56 -16.73
CA ARG A 7 6.72 -35.91 -16.75
C ARG A 7 5.77 -34.70 -16.74
N LEU A 8 4.86 -34.67 -17.72
CA LEU A 8 3.67 -33.83 -17.71
C LEU A 8 2.57 -34.52 -16.87
N ILE A 9 2.13 -33.82 -15.84
CA ILE A 9 1.04 -34.20 -14.93
C ILE A 9 -0.27 -34.01 -15.68
N THR A 10 -1.01 -35.11 -15.88
CA THR A 10 -2.35 -35.11 -16.48
C THR A 10 -3.32 -34.42 -15.53
N LEU A 11 -3.71 -33.18 -15.83
CA LEU A 11 -4.79 -32.50 -15.12
C LEU A 11 -6.12 -33.01 -15.69
N THR A 12 -6.71 -33.99 -15.01
CA THR A 12 -8.03 -34.54 -15.30
C THR A 12 -9.11 -33.47 -15.07
N ILE A 13 -9.71 -33.03 -16.17
CA ILE A 13 -10.99 -32.28 -16.19
C ILE A 13 -12.04 -33.17 -15.50
N PRO A 14 -12.77 -32.71 -14.47
CA PRO A 14 -13.88 -33.48 -13.94
C PRO A 14 -14.99 -33.51 -15.00
N LEU A 15 -15.12 -34.70 -15.58
CA LEU A 15 -16.23 -35.15 -16.40
C LEU A 15 -17.55 -34.80 -15.70
N LEU A 16 -18.32 -33.90 -16.31
CA LEU A 16 -19.69 -33.59 -15.91
C LEU A 16 -20.54 -34.86 -16.11
N ILE A 17 -20.76 -35.62 -15.03
CA ILE A 17 -21.64 -36.78 -15.04
C ILE A 17 -23.07 -36.26 -15.18
N VAL A 18 -23.61 -36.36 -16.39
CA VAL A 18 -25.06 -36.35 -16.60
C VAL A 18 -25.59 -37.64 -15.98
N VAL A 19 -26.10 -37.55 -14.75
CA VAL A 19 -26.81 -38.66 -14.12
C VAL A 19 -28.14 -38.81 -14.85
N SER A 20 -28.18 -39.77 -15.77
CA SER A 20 -29.41 -40.25 -16.38
C SER A 20 -30.37 -40.70 -15.27
N ALA A 21 -31.57 -40.11 -15.29
CA ALA A 21 -32.59 -40.30 -14.28
C ALA A 21 -33.18 -41.71 -14.35
N CYS A 22 -32.81 -42.54 -13.38
CA CYS A 22 -33.63 -43.65 -12.91
C CYS A 22 -33.66 -43.61 -11.37
N GLY A 23 -34.73 -43.05 -10.83
CA GLY A 23 -35.28 -43.44 -9.52
C GLY A 23 -34.60 -42.92 -8.25
N ARG A 24 -34.27 -41.62 -8.17
CA ARG A 24 -34.02 -40.98 -6.85
C ARG A 24 -35.21 -40.10 -6.45
N SER A 25 -35.66 -40.27 -5.21
CA SER A 25 -36.77 -39.49 -4.66
C SER A 25 -36.31 -38.06 -4.36
N GLN A 26 -37.23 -37.09 -4.36
CA GLN A 26 -36.95 -35.68 -4.03
C GLN A 26 -36.22 -35.57 -2.67
N SER A 27 -36.55 -36.46 -1.72
CA SER A 27 -35.91 -36.58 -0.41
C SER A 27 -34.42 -36.96 -0.46
N ASP A 28 -33.96 -37.68 -1.49
CA ASP A 28 -32.55 -38.07 -1.61
C ASP A 28 -31.68 -36.90 -2.09
N LEU A 29 -32.25 -36.01 -2.91
CA LEU A 29 -31.58 -34.79 -3.41
C LEU A 29 -31.48 -33.73 -2.31
N ASP A 30 -32.53 -33.56 -1.51
CA ASP A 30 -32.55 -32.63 -0.38
C ASP A 30 -31.60 -33.10 0.75
N ALA A 31 -31.50 -34.41 0.97
CA ALA A 31 -30.55 -34.99 1.92
C ALA A 31 -29.08 -34.76 1.51
N THR A 32 -28.77 -34.83 0.21
CA THR A 32 -27.41 -34.56 -0.28
C THR A 32 -27.07 -33.07 -0.29
N ALA A 33 -28.01 -32.18 -0.62
CA ALA A 33 -27.82 -30.73 -0.54
C ALA A 33 -27.57 -30.25 0.91
N THR A 34 -28.28 -30.84 1.88
CA THR A 34 -28.11 -30.52 3.31
C THR A 34 -26.75 -31.00 3.86
N ALA A 35 -26.25 -32.15 3.38
CA ALA A 35 -24.95 -32.67 3.81
C ALA A 35 -23.75 -31.84 3.33
N VAL A 36 -23.83 -31.24 2.14
CA VAL A 36 -22.76 -30.36 1.62
C VAL A 36 -22.74 -29.01 2.35
N ALA A 37 -23.91 -28.47 2.72
CA ALA A 37 -24.00 -27.23 3.48
C ALA A 37 -23.41 -27.35 4.90
N ALA A 38 -23.55 -28.51 5.55
CA ALA A 38 -22.99 -28.75 6.89
C ALA A 38 -21.45 -28.86 6.89
N ILE A 39 -20.83 -29.33 5.80
CA ILE A 39 -19.37 -29.47 5.69
C ILE A 39 -18.67 -28.11 5.53
N VAL A 40 -19.34 -27.11 4.94
CA VAL A 40 -18.80 -25.75 4.77
C VAL A 40 -18.83 -24.94 6.09
N LEU A 41 -19.64 -25.34 7.07
CA LEU A 41 -19.90 -24.56 8.30
C LEU A 41 -19.13 -25.04 9.54
N THR A 42 -18.03 -25.78 9.38
CA THR A 42 -17.10 -26.13 10.48
C THR A 42 -15.69 -25.62 10.23
N ALA A 43 -15.56 -24.48 9.53
CA ALA A 43 -14.32 -23.74 9.43
C ALA A 43 -13.88 -23.34 10.85
N ARG A 44 -12.87 -24.05 11.34
CA ARG A 44 -12.23 -23.86 12.64
C ARG A 44 -11.95 -22.38 12.87
N VAL A 45 -12.45 -21.85 13.97
CA VAL A 45 -11.91 -20.62 14.57
C VAL A 45 -10.47 -20.95 14.93
N ALA A 46 -9.53 -20.54 14.09
CA ALA A 46 -8.13 -20.56 14.45
C ALA A 46 -7.98 -19.61 15.62
N SER A 47 -7.65 -20.14 16.81
CA SER A 47 -7.20 -19.33 17.93
C SER A 47 -6.00 -18.53 17.48
N ALA A 48 -6.21 -17.24 17.17
CA ALA A 48 -5.14 -16.29 17.01
C ALA A 48 -4.43 -16.20 18.36
N THR A 49 -3.17 -16.64 18.39
CA THR A 49 -2.25 -16.29 19.47
C THR A 49 -2.29 -14.77 19.60
N PRO A 50 -2.56 -14.16 20.77
CA PRO A 50 -2.49 -12.72 20.91
C PRO A 50 -1.07 -12.29 20.59
N THR A 51 -0.89 -11.71 19.40
CA THR A 51 0.33 -10.99 19.03
C THR A 51 0.61 -10.02 20.18
N PRO A 52 1.81 -10.00 20.77
CA PRO A 52 2.12 -9.07 21.84
C PRO A 52 1.75 -7.67 21.35
N ALA A 53 0.80 -7.05 22.07
CA ALA A 53 0.32 -5.71 21.78
C ALA A 53 1.48 -4.74 22.01
N PHE A 54 2.25 -4.48 20.95
CA PHE A 54 3.13 -3.32 20.91
C PHE A 54 2.22 -2.11 21.07
N MET A 55 2.43 -1.35 22.14
CA MET A 55 1.69 -0.10 22.34
C MET A 55 1.95 0.79 21.12
N PRO A 56 0.91 1.22 20.39
CA PRO A 56 1.09 2.07 19.22
C PRO A 56 1.67 3.41 19.70
N VAL A 57 2.95 3.65 19.40
CA VAL A 57 3.61 4.91 19.70
C VAL A 57 3.05 5.96 18.76
N THR A 58 2.47 7.03 19.33
CA THR A 58 1.99 8.18 18.57
C THR A 58 2.95 9.34 18.78
N ILE A 59 3.40 9.96 17.70
CA ILE A 59 4.30 11.13 17.68
C ILE A 59 3.51 12.28 17.07
N SER A 60 3.42 13.41 17.75
CA SER A 60 2.75 14.64 17.28
C SER A 60 3.77 15.61 16.69
N ILE A 61 3.51 16.13 15.50
CA ILE A 61 4.33 17.13 14.83
C ILE A 61 3.44 18.31 14.43
N GLN A 62 3.84 19.52 14.83
CA GLN A 62 3.16 20.76 14.48
C GLN A 62 4.01 21.55 13.49
N ALA A 63 3.37 22.24 12.53
CA ALA A 63 4.09 22.99 11.50
C ALA A 63 4.94 24.15 12.04
N ASP A 64 4.61 24.65 13.24
CA ASP A 64 5.39 25.66 13.97
C ASP A 64 6.57 25.08 14.78
N GLY A 65 6.77 23.76 14.73
CA GLY A 65 7.82 23.05 15.45
C GLY A 65 7.53 22.75 16.93
N SER A 66 6.32 23.03 17.43
CA SER A 66 5.95 22.83 18.84
C SER A 66 5.61 21.38 19.24
N GLY A 67 5.66 20.43 18.30
CA GLY A 67 5.39 19.02 18.53
C GLY A 67 6.53 18.26 19.25
N ASP A 68 6.42 16.93 19.30
CA ASP A 68 7.43 16.04 19.88
C ASP A 68 8.79 16.16 19.18
N TYR A 69 8.79 16.49 17.89
CA TYR A 69 9.97 16.87 17.12
C TYR A 69 9.69 18.13 16.30
N ALA A 70 10.74 18.93 16.08
CA ALA A 70 10.65 20.17 15.32
C ALA A 70 10.42 19.94 13.81
N THR A 71 10.81 18.78 13.27
CA THR A 71 10.69 18.47 11.83
C THR A 71 10.17 17.06 11.61
N LEU A 72 9.52 16.85 10.45
CA LEU A 72 9.00 15.55 10.05
C LEU A 72 10.15 14.54 9.79
N GLU A 73 11.25 14.99 9.21
CA GLU A 73 12.41 14.13 8.94
C GLU A 73 13.01 13.55 10.23
N GLU A 74 13.09 14.38 11.29
CA GLU A 74 13.58 13.88 12.58
C GLU A 74 12.59 12.89 13.19
N ALA A 75 11.29 13.19 13.14
CA ALA A 75 10.25 12.29 13.61
C ALA A 75 10.33 10.92 12.91
N VAL A 76 10.42 10.88 11.58
CA VAL A 76 10.55 9.65 10.81
C VAL A 76 11.84 8.91 11.13
N ARG A 77 12.95 9.63 11.31
CA ARG A 77 14.25 9.02 11.65
C ARG A 77 14.22 8.33 13.01
N ARG A 78 13.54 8.95 14.00
CA ARG A 78 13.47 8.48 15.40
C ARG A 78 12.31 7.55 15.70
N ALA A 79 11.26 7.56 14.87
CA ALA A 79 10.06 6.78 15.08
C ALA A 79 10.37 5.28 15.25
N PRO A 80 9.87 4.61 16.30
CA PRO A 80 9.98 3.16 16.41
C PRO A 80 9.17 2.47 15.30
N HIS A 81 9.39 1.17 15.13
CA HIS A 81 8.61 0.38 14.18
C HIS A 81 7.12 0.45 14.51
N SER A 82 6.30 0.61 13.47
CA SER A 82 4.83 0.69 13.55
C SER A 82 4.30 1.90 14.34
N ALA A 83 5.09 2.97 14.44
CA ALA A 83 4.63 4.24 15.02
C ALA A 83 3.63 4.95 14.09
N THR A 84 2.81 5.81 14.70
CA THR A 84 1.94 6.76 14.00
C THR A 84 2.47 8.16 14.23
N ILE A 85 2.76 8.89 13.15
CA ILE A 85 3.13 10.31 13.19
C ILE A 85 1.89 11.10 12.78
N ARG A 86 1.39 11.93 13.70
CA ARG A 86 0.28 12.85 13.47
C ARG A 86 0.81 14.22 13.14
N LEU A 87 0.40 14.74 12.00
CA LEU A 87 0.71 16.05 11.50
C LEU A 87 -0.50 16.95 11.74
N GLY A 88 -0.29 18.01 12.52
CA GLY A 88 -1.25 19.10 12.63
C GLY A 88 -1.47 19.81 11.28
N PRO A 89 -2.37 20.81 11.26
CA PRO A 89 -2.56 21.64 10.08
C PRO A 89 -1.30 22.48 9.81
N GLY A 90 -0.99 22.66 8.53
CA GLY A 90 0.11 23.48 8.04
C GLY A 90 1.00 22.79 7.01
N THR A 91 2.06 23.49 6.63
CA THR A 91 3.03 23.06 5.63
C THR A 91 4.29 22.55 6.30
N TYR A 92 4.73 21.35 5.92
CA TYR A 92 5.92 20.66 6.38
C TYR A 92 6.95 20.62 5.25
N PRO A 93 7.79 21.65 5.10
CA PRO A 93 8.84 21.66 4.10
C PRO A 93 9.92 20.65 4.48
N LEU A 94 10.32 19.82 3.52
CA LEU A 94 11.44 18.92 3.65
C LEU A 94 12.73 19.62 3.21
N GLU A 95 13.80 19.49 4.00
CA GLU A 95 15.14 19.97 3.61
C GLU A 95 15.64 19.22 2.37
N GLU A 96 15.32 17.93 2.29
CA GLU A 96 15.59 17.08 1.12
C GLU A 96 14.38 16.19 0.81
N ARG A 97 14.52 14.87 1.00
CA ARG A 97 13.55 13.84 0.65
C ARG A 97 13.28 12.95 1.83
N LEU A 98 12.03 12.59 2.04
CA LEU A 98 11.65 11.71 3.14
C LEU A 98 11.87 10.25 2.75
N ASN A 99 12.73 9.57 3.50
CA ASN A 99 12.99 8.14 3.31
C ASN A 99 12.39 7.35 4.47
N VAL A 100 11.33 6.60 4.19
CA VAL A 100 10.66 5.71 5.14
C VAL A 100 11.12 4.27 4.88
N ARG A 101 11.79 3.67 5.87
CA ARG A 101 12.42 2.33 5.73
C ARG A 101 11.85 1.28 6.68
N ARG A 102 10.84 1.66 7.45
CA ARG A 102 10.23 0.84 8.49
C ARG A 102 8.72 1.07 8.48
N SER A 103 7.97 0.16 9.09
CA SER A 103 6.53 0.29 9.21
C SER A 103 6.18 1.60 9.91
N LEU A 104 5.29 2.39 9.30
CA LEU A 104 4.99 3.74 9.75
C LEU A 104 3.62 4.19 9.22
N ARG A 105 2.88 4.97 10.01
CA ARG A 105 1.69 5.69 9.57
C ARG A 105 1.90 7.20 9.66
N LEU A 106 1.57 7.93 8.60
CA LEU A 106 1.47 9.39 8.58
C LEU A 106 -0.01 9.77 8.54
N GLU A 107 -0.48 10.54 9.51
CA GLU A 107 -1.87 11.01 9.60
C GLU A 107 -1.86 12.54 9.60
N GLY A 108 -2.40 13.18 8.57
CA GLY A 108 -2.63 14.62 8.57
C GLY A 108 -3.98 15.01 9.15
N SER A 109 -4.27 16.31 9.15
CA SER A 109 -5.54 16.88 9.61
C SER A 109 -6.59 16.99 8.50
N GLY A 110 -6.20 16.77 7.24
CA GLY A 110 -7.05 16.82 6.06
C GLY A 110 -6.23 17.12 4.80
N MET A 111 -6.71 16.69 3.62
CA MET A 111 -6.02 16.94 2.34
C MET A 111 -5.73 18.42 2.11
N ASP A 112 -6.64 19.31 2.50
CA ASP A 112 -6.49 20.76 2.34
C ASP A 112 -5.90 21.44 3.58
N GLU A 113 -5.56 20.68 4.62
CA GLU A 113 -5.09 21.21 5.92
C GLU A 113 -3.63 20.88 6.20
N THR A 114 -3.15 19.70 5.78
CA THR A 114 -1.77 19.24 6.02
C THR A 114 -1.06 19.01 4.70
N GLU A 115 0.09 19.64 4.51
CA GLU A 115 0.86 19.54 3.27
C GLU A 115 2.34 19.21 3.55
N ILE A 116 2.85 18.12 2.98
CA ILE A 116 4.27 17.79 2.95
C ILE A 116 4.85 18.28 1.62
N VAL A 117 5.84 19.17 1.69
CA VAL A 117 6.38 19.85 0.51
C VAL A 117 7.86 19.57 0.34
N SER A 118 8.30 19.28 -0.88
CA SER A 118 9.74 19.22 -1.20
C SER A 118 10.06 19.83 -2.57
N THR A 119 11.18 20.54 -2.64
CA THR A 119 11.79 21.03 -3.90
C THR A 119 12.88 20.11 -4.43
N ALA A 120 13.20 19.02 -3.73
CA ALA A 120 14.33 18.16 -4.05
C ALA A 120 14.06 17.31 -5.30
N ALA A 121 15.12 17.05 -6.08
CA ALA A 121 15.03 16.15 -7.21
C ALA A 121 14.76 14.69 -6.77
N GLY A 122 13.95 13.96 -7.55
CA GLY A 122 13.73 12.53 -7.40
C GLY A 122 12.37 12.16 -6.84
N TYR A 123 12.08 12.47 -5.57
CA TYR A 123 10.80 12.15 -4.92
C TYR A 123 10.59 12.99 -3.64
N VAL A 124 9.33 13.21 -3.24
CA VAL A 124 9.03 13.78 -1.90
C VAL A 124 9.16 12.70 -0.84
N ILE A 125 8.46 11.57 -1.02
CA ILE A 125 8.46 10.43 -0.11
C ILE A 125 8.92 9.17 -0.84
N ARG A 126 9.80 8.39 -0.22
CA ARG A 126 10.12 7.03 -0.66
C ARG A 126 9.96 6.02 0.46
N PHE A 127 9.24 4.94 0.16
CA PHE A 127 9.11 3.77 1.01
C PHE A 127 9.91 2.59 0.45
N THR A 128 10.72 1.95 1.29
CA THR A 128 11.50 0.75 0.95
C THR A 128 11.53 -0.27 2.10
N GLY A 129 10.52 -0.25 2.98
CA GLY A 129 10.44 -1.18 4.10
C GLY A 129 9.63 -2.43 3.71
N ASP A 130 9.84 -3.53 4.43
CA ASP A 130 9.11 -4.78 4.19
C ASP A 130 7.76 -4.83 4.93
N GLY A 131 7.47 -3.84 5.79
CA GLY A 131 6.25 -3.75 6.59
C GLY A 131 5.21 -2.77 6.01
N PRO A 132 4.11 -2.49 6.74
CA PRO A 132 3.08 -1.58 6.27
C PRO A 132 3.52 -0.11 6.31
N PHE A 133 3.29 0.62 5.24
CA PHE A 133 3.37 2.08 5.22
C PHE A 133 2.03 2.69 4.86
N ALA A 134 1.53 3.56 5.74
CA ALA A 134 0.26 4.23 5.52
C ALA A 134 0.41 5.75 5.53
N ALA A 135 -0.36 6.43 4.69
CA ALA A 135 -0.51 7.87 4.68
C ALA A 135 -2.00 8.23 4.52
N SER A 136 -2.51 9.11 5.37
CA SER A 136 -3.88 9.59 5.26
C SER A 136 -4.03 11.07 5.56
N ASP A 137 -5.10 11.66 5.00
CA ASP A 137 -5.57 13.00 5.34
C ASP A 137 -4.51 14.10 5.13
N LEU A 138 -3.75 14.01 4.04
CA LEU A 138 -2.66 14.95 3.75
C LEU A 138 -2.43 15.15 2.26
N THR A 139 -1.72 16.22 1.92
CA THR A 139 -1.17 16.48 0.60
C THR A 139 0.32 16.16 0.56
N ILE A 140 0.77 15.46 -0.49
CA ILE A 140 2.17 15.31 -0.88
C ILE A 140 2.39 16.18 -2.11
N HIS A 141 3.12 17.28 -1.96
CA HIS A 141 3.33 18.25 -3.02
C HIS A 141 4.81 18.35 -3.39
N ARG A 142 5.14 17.93 -4.60
CA ARG A 142 6.45 18.21 -5.19
C ARG A 142 6.41 19.58 -5.85
N THR A 143 7.28 20.48 -5.43
CA THR A 143 7.37 21.84 -5.99
C THR A 143 8.76 22.12 -6.58
N GLY A 144 8.94 23.28 -7.21
CA GLY A 144 10.17 23.66 -7.90
C GLY A 144 10.25 23.18 -9.35
N SER A 145 11.41 23.34 -9.98
CA SER A 145 11.64 23.01 -11.40
C SER A 145 12.40 21.70 -11.62
N LEU A 146 12.88 21.07 -10.55
CA LEU A 146 13.62 19.82 -10.65
C LEU A 146 12.66 18.64 -10.84
N PRO A 147 13.03 17.65 -11.67
CA PRO A 147 12.26 16.43 -11.82
C PRO A 147 12.06 15.66 -10.52
N GLY A 148 10.89 15.04 -10.36
CA GLY A 148 10.63 14.19 -9.21
C GLY A 148 9.21 13.62 -9.16
N ALA A 149 9.07 12.53 -8.44
CA ALA A 149 7.78 11.94 -8.10
C ALA A 149 7.20 12.56 -6.82
N GLY A 150 5.90 12.39 -6.58
CA GLY A 150 5.33 12.64 -5.25
C GLY A 150 5.79 11.54 -4.28
N GLY A 151 5.30 10.32 -4.51
CA GLY A 151 5.66 9.11 -3.75
C GLY A 151 6.31 8.03 -4.61
N VAL A 152 7.32 7.35 -4.08
CA VAL A 152 7.92 6.15 -4.67
C VAL A 152 7.88 5.00 -3.67
N ILE A 153 7.17 3.93 -3.99
CA ILE A 153 6.98 2.75 -3.14
C ILE A 153 7.70 1.57 -3.77
N ARG A 154 8.64 0.97 -3.04
CA ARG A 154 9.45 -0.18 -3.50
C ARG A 154 9.24 -1.38 -2.58
N GLY A 155 8.10 -2.04 -2.73
CA GLY A 155 7.71 -3.21 -1.95
C GLY A 155 6.92 -2.87 -0.69
N GLY A 156 6.53 -3.93 0.02
CA GLY A 156 5.74 -3.87 1.25
C GLY A 156 4.25 -3.66 1.00
N GLU A 157 3.50 -3.55 2.10
CA GLU A 157 2.08 -3.25 2.09
C GLU A 157 1.87 -1.74 2.24
N ILE A 158 0.97 -1.16 1.45
CA ILE A 158 0.65 0.26 1.54
C ILE A 158 -0.82 0.57 1.75
N GLU A 159 -1.08 1.71 2.39
CA GLU A 159 -2.41 2.30 2.48
C GLU A 159 -2.30 3.82 2.25
N PHE A 160 -2.85 4.31 1.14
CA PHE A 160 -3.06 5.74 0.92
C PHE A 160 -4.56 6.01 0.96
N ALA A 161 -5.02 6.81 1.92
CA ALA A 161 -6.43 7.09 2.11
C ALA A 161 -6.67 8.59 2.25
N ARG A 162 -7.52 9.18 1.39
CA ARG A 162 -7.79 10.63 1.42
C ARG A 162 -6.51 11.45 1.36
N CYS A 163 -5.67 11.14 0.37
CA CYS A 163 -4.44 11.88 0.10
C CYS A 163 -4.54 12.63 -1.22
N ARG A 164 -3.94 13.81 -1.27
CA ARG A 164 -3.70 14.51 -2.55
C ARG A 164 -2.23 14.41 -2.91
N ILE A 165 -1.93 14.14 -4.18
CA ILE A 165 -0.54 14.06 -4.65
C ILE A 165 -0.38 14.89 -5.93
N THR A 166 0.49 15.89 -5.87
CA THR A 166 0.62 16.92 -6.91
C THR A 166 2.06 17.24 -7.28
N GLY A 167 2.19 17.82 -8.48
CA GLY A 167 3.38 18.49 -8.94
C GLY A 167 4.48 17.56 -9.43
N ALA A 168 4.29 16.25 -9.56
CA ALA A 168 5.32 15.37 -10.10
C ALA A 168 5.75 15.81 -11.51
N ALA A 169 7.06 15.80 -11.75
CA ALA A 169 7.69 16.30 -12.96
C ALA A 169 8.64 15.25 -13.57
N PRO A 170 8.64 15.06 -14.90
CA PRO A 170 9.45 14.04 -15.57
C PRO A 170 10.94 14.37 -15.51
N ALA A 171 11.80 13.34 -15.45
CA ALA A 171 13.26 13.53 -15.43
C ALA A 171 13.82 13.85 -16.81
N TYR A 172 13.34 13.15 -17.85
CA TYR A 172 13.59 13.36 -19.29
C TYR A 172 12.49 12.58 -20.06
N GLU A 173 12.48 12.61 -21.39
CA GLU A 173 11.46 11.95 -22.24
C GLU A 173 11.23 10.44 -21.96
N TYR A 174 12.17 9.75 -21.30
CA TYR A 174 12.12 8.30 -21.10
C TYR A 174 12.16 7.86 -19.63
N GLU A 175 12.12 8.78 -18.68
CA GLU A 175 12.06 8.43 -17.26
C GLU A 175 10.71 8.77 -16.67
N ASP A 176 9.88 7.75 -16.54
CA ASP A 176 8.60 7.84 -15.87
C ASP A 176 8.81 8.37 -14.43
N ARG A 177 8.10 9.47 -14.16
CA ARG A 177 7.82 9.93 -12.80
C ARG A 177 6.32 9.92 -12.65
N ALA A 178 5.86 9.79 -11.41
CA ALA A 178 4.44 9.78 -11.14
C ALA A 178 4.15 10.60 -9.89
N GLY A 179 2.91 11.06 -9.76
CA GLY A 179 2.38 11.47 -8.47
C GLY A 179 2.63 10.34 -7.46
N LEU A 180 2.18 9.12 -7.77
CA LEU A 180 2.47 7.92 -6.98
C LEU A 180 3.01 6.79 -7.86
N TRP A 181 4.25 6.39 -7.62
CA TRP A 181 4.89 5.28 -8.31
C TRP A 181 5.05 4.08 -7.38
N MET A 182 4.38 2.98 -7.68
CA MET A 182 4.50 1.70 -6.99
C MET A 182 5.26 0.70 -7.85
N MET A 183 6.28 0.06 -7.27
CA MET A 183 7.13 -0.90 -7.97
C MET A 183 7.60 -2.05 -7.08
N GLY A 184 8.14 -3.10 -7.68
CA GLY A 184 8.53 -4.32 -6.96
C GLY A 184 7.32 -5.07 -6.39
N GLU A 185 7.53 -5.83 -5.32
CA GLU A 185 6.49 -6.61 -4.63
C GLU A 185 5.64 -5.72 -3.71
N THR A 186 4.97 -4.71 -4.29
CA THR A 186 4.08 -3.80 -3.57
C THR A 186 2.65 -4.32 -3.60
N THR A 187 1.98 -4.38 -2.45
CA THR A 187 0.55 -4.65 -2.32
C THR A 187 -0.13 -3.53 -1.53
N GLY A 188 -1.46 -3.43 -1.60
CA GLY A 188 -2.20 -2.52 -0.73
C GLY A 188 -3.32 -1.74 -1.41
N LEU A 189 -3.70 -0.61 -0.80
CA LEU A 189 -4.85 0.20 -1.18
C LEU A 189 -4.46 1.66 -1.44
N VAL A 190 -5.05 2.23 -2.48
CA VAL A 190 -5.08 3.68 -2.75
C VAL A 190 -6.55 4.04 -2.90
N GLN A 191 -7.12 4.72 -1.90
CA GLN A 191 -8.56 4.95 -1.78
C GLN A 191 -8.86 6.42 -1.48
N ASP A 192 -9.89 6.96 -2.12
CA ASP A 192 -10.36 8.34 -1.91
C ASP A 192 -9.26 9.40 -2.11
N CYS A 193 -8.24 9.08 -2.92
CA CYS A 193 -7.12 9.95 -3.21
C CYS A 193 -7.36 10.78 -4.49
N VAL A 194 -6.75 11.96 -4.53
CA VAL A 194 -6.72 12.83 -5.71
C VAL A 194 -5.28 12.95 -6.19
N VAL A 195 -5.00 12.47 -7.41
CA VAL A 195 -3.66 12.56 -8.01
C VAL A 195 -3.75 13.43 -9.26
N GLU A 196 -3.41 14.70 -9.10
CA GLU A 196 -3.70 15.76 -10.08
C GLU A 196 -2.49 16.68 -10.28
N GLN A 197 -2.52 17.50 -11.34
CA GLN A 197 -1.48 18.52 -11.59
C GLN A 197 -0.06 17.93 -11.58
N ASN A 198 0.09 16.76 -12.18
CA ASN A 198 1.37 16.11 -12.40
C ASN A 198 1.71 16.23 -13.88
N ASP A 199 2.87 16.82 -14.22
CA ASP A 199 3.36 16.97 -15.59
C ASP A 199 3.94 15.64 -16.16
N SER A 200 3.59 14.53 -15.51
CA SER A 200 4.01 13.18 -15.84
C SER A 200 2.83 12.22 -15.57
N LEU A 201 3.07 11.01 -15.08
CA LEU A 201 1.99 10.07 -14.75
C LEU A 201 1.28 10.47 -13.44
N GLY A 202 -0.01 10.14 -13.31
CA GLY A 202 -0.72 10.25 -12.04
C GLY A 202 -0.29 9.13 -11.09
N ILE A 203 -0.81 7.94 -11.33
CA ILE A 203 -0.44 6.70 -10.62
C ILE A 203 0.24 5.76 -11.61
N TYR A 204 1.39 5.21 -11.23
CA TYR A 204 2.12 4.24 -12.03
C TYR A 204 2.44 2.99 -11.23
N VAL A 205 2.08 1.83 -11.75
CA VAL A 205 2.31 0.51 -11.11
C VAL A 205 3.14 -0.34 -12.05
N THR A 206 4.26 -0.89 -11.57
CA THR A 206 5.17 -1.71 -12.38
C THR A 206 5.72 -2.90 -11.59
N GLY A 207 6.01 -4.01 -12.28
CA GLY A 207 6.49 -5.25 -11.66
C GLY A 207 8.00 -5.37 -11.47
N TYR A 208 8.81 -4.43 -11.97
CA TYR A 208 10.26 -4.51 -11.85
C TYR A 208 10.75 -4.04 -10.46
N SER A 209 11.54 -4.88 -9.79
CA SER A 209 12.46 -4.46 -8.74
C SER A 209 13.75 -3.96 -9.40
N ALA A 210 14.11 -2.70 -9.14
CA ALA A 210 15.40 -2.12 -9.55
C ALA A 210 16.43 -2.31 -8.43
#